data_AF-A0A930EEM7-F1
#
_entry.id   AF-A0A930EEM7-F1
#
_cell.length_a   1.000
_cell.length_b   1.000
_cell.length_c   1.000
_cell.angle_alpha   90.00
_cell.angle_beta   90.00
_cell.angle_gamma   90.00
#
_symmetry.space_group_name_H-M   'P 1'
#
loop_
_entity.id
_entity.type
_entity.pdbx_description
1 polymer ?
#
loop_
_entity_poly.entity_id
_entity_poly.type
_entity_poly.pdbx_seq_one_letter_code
_entity_poly.pdbx_strand_id
1 'polypeptide(L)'
;MKKKEIRSKLFDMQDVDYKNFHCKLIPGVNPDTVIGVRTPALRKLAKEVFKFGDYGEFISDLPHEYYDELNLHGMIICMISDYEEALSEIDKLLPYVDNWATCDLLSFKKAFKG
;
A
#
# COMPACT_ATOMS: atom_id res chain seq x y z
N MET A 1 -11.13 -0.37 -9.64
CA MET A 1 -10.41 0.86 -10.02
C MET A 1 -9.14 0.40 -10.67
N LYS A 2 -8.84 0.87 -11.89
CA LYS A 2 -7.71 0.35 -12.65
C LYS A 2 -6.39 0.91 -12.11
N LYS A 3 -5.30 0.15 -12.27
CA LYS A 3 -3.94 0.54 -11.81
C LYS A 3 -3.58 1.98 -12.20
N LYS A 4 -3.80 2.34 -13.47
CA LYS A 4 -3.50 3.69 -13.99
C LYS A 4 -4.27 4.79 -13.25
N GLU A 5 -5.53 4.55 -12.89
CA GLU A 5 -6.35 5.51 -12.15
C GLU A 5 -5.87 5.65 -10.71
N ILE A 6 -5.51 4.53 -10.06
CA ILE A 6 -4.94 4.52 -8.71
C ILE A 6 -3.64 5.31 -8.69
N ARG A 7 -2.74 5.04 -9.64
CA ARG A 7 -1.46 5.74 -9.76
C ARG A 7 -1.66 7.24 -9.98
N SER A 8 -2.56 7.64 -10.87
CA SER A 8 -2.90 9.06 -11.08
C SER A 8 -3.32 9.71 -9.76
N LYS A 9 -4.23 9.08 -9.00
CA LYS A 9 -4.66 9.59 -7.69
C LYS A 9 -3.52 9.70 -6.69
N LEU A 10 -2.57 8.78 -6.69
CA LEU A 10 -1.39 8.86 -5.81
C LEU A 10 -0.53 10.08 -6.16
N PHE A 11 -0.26 10.32 -7.44
CA PHE A 11 0.47 11.51 -7.89
C PHE A 11 -0.29 12.82 -7.61
N ASP A 12 -1.62 12.83 -7.73
CA ASP A 12 -2.44 14.00 -7.36
C ASP A 12 -2.35 14.33 -5.86
N MET A 13 -1.99 13.36 -5.02
CA MET A 13 -1.80 13.52 -3.58
C MET A 13 -0.32 13.69 -3.17
N GLN A 14 0.58 13.90 -4.13
CA GLN A 14 2.01 14.05 -3.87
C GLN A 14 2.30 15.25 -2.95
N ASP A 15 3.12 15.00 -1.93
CA ASP A 15 3.70 16.00 -1.05
C ASP A 15 5.23 15.83 -1.05
N VAL A 16 5.92 16.71 -1.78
CA VAL A 16 7.38 16.65 -1.99
C VAL A 16 8.16 16.89 -0.70
N ASP A 17 7.69 17.81 0.15
CA ASP A 17 8.34 18.09 1.43
C ASP A 17 8.21 16.90 2.38
N TYR A 18 7.03 16.26 2.38
CA TYR A 18 6.82 15.03 3.10
C TYR A 18 7.70 13.90 2.58
N LYS A 19 7.76 13.69 1.26
CA LYS A 19 8.67 12.71 0.64
C LYS A 19 10.09 12.90 1.13
N ASN A 20 10.62 14.13 1.03
CA ASN A 20 11.99 14.45 1.42
C ASN A 20 12.26 14.20 2.91
N PHE A 21 11.29 14.52 3.77
CA PHE A 21 11.37 14.20 5.19
C PHE A 21 11.30 12.69 5.45
N HIS A 22 10.36 12.00 4.81
CA HIS A 22 10.06 10.60 5.04
C HIS A 22 11.19 9.68 4.56
N CYS A 23 11.77 9.94 3.38
CA CYS A 23 12.91 9.18 2.87
C CYS A 23 14.12 9.22 3.83
N LYS A 24 14.30 10.30 4.60
CA LYS A 24 15.36 10.38 5.61
C LYS A 24 15.12 9.47 6.82
N LEU A 25 13.87 9.08 7.07
CA LEU A 25 13.49 8.21 8.20
C LEU A 25 13.55 6.72 7.85
N ILE A 26 13.62 6.36 6.57
CA ILE A 26 13.61 4.97 6.10
C ILE A 26 14.99 4.65 5.51
N PRO A 27 15.90 4.01 6.26
CA PRO A 27 17.20 3.63 5.74
C PRO A 27 17.07 2.74 4.50
N GLY A 28 17.84 3.04 3.45
CA GLY A 28 17.90 2.22 2.24
C GLY A 28 16.73 2.37 1.26
N VAL A 29 15.70 3.18 1.57
CA VAL A 29 14.61 3.43 0.62
C VAL A 29 15.13 4.17 -0.61
N ASN A 30 14.70 3.76 -1.80
CA ASN A 30 14.98 4.49 -3.03
C ASN A 30 14.06 5.73 -3.12
N PRO A 31 14.58 6.97 -3.07
CA PRO A 31 13.73 8.16 -3.14
C PRO A 31 12.93 8.26 -4.45
N ASP A 32 13.40 7.67 -5.55
CA ASP A 32 12.74 7.76 -6.85
C ASP A 32 11.44 6.94 -6.89
N THR A 33 11.30 5.93 -6.04
CA THR A 33 10.07 5.12 -5.94
C THR A 33 9.06 5.70 -4.94
N VAL A 34 9.43 6.72 -4.17
CA VAL A 34 8.52 7.37 -3.21
C VAL A 34 7.79 8.51 -3.89
N ILE A 35 6.46 8.44 -3.96
CA ILE A 35 5.61 9.53 -4.47
C ILE A 35 5.47 10.60 -3.40
N GLY A 36 5.30 10.20 -2.13
CA GLY A 36 5.14 11.12 -1.00
C GLY A 36 3.70 11.34 -0.57
N VAL A 37 2.90 10.27 -0.47
CA VAL A 37 1.50 10.37 -0.06
C VAL A 37 1.38 10.20 1.46
N ARG A 38 0.74 11.17 2.11
CA ARG A 38 0.51 11.11 3.57
C ARG A 38 -0.33 9.88 3.94
N THR A 39 0.06 9.15 4.99
CA THR A 39 -0.63 7.93 5.46
C THR A 39 -2.15 8.07 5.62
N PRO A 40 -2.73 9.17 6.18
CA PRO A 40 -4.17 9.31 6.27
C PRO A 40 -4.88 9.33 4.91
N ALA A 41 -4.27 9.97 3.90
CA ALA A 41 -4.81 10.01 2.54
C ALA A 41 -4.71 8.63 1.88
N LEU A 42 -3.57 7.93 2.07
CA LEU A 42 -3.39 6.57 1.56
C LEU A 42 -4.41 5.58 2.14
N ARG A 43 -4.68 5.65 3.44
CA ARG A 43 -5.73 4.85 4.11
C ARG A 43 -7.13 5.16 3.56
N LYS A 44 -7.41 6.41 3.21
CA LYS A 44 -8.69 6.81 2.61
C LYS A 44 -8.81 6.20 1.21
N LEU A 45 -7.78 6.32 0.39
CA LEU A 45 -7.74 5.72 -0.95
C LEU A 45 -7.88 4.19 -0.89
N ALA A 46 -7.18 3.52 0.03
CA ALA A 46 -7.31 2.07 0.23
C ALA A 46 -8.78 1.68 0.42
N LYS A 47 -9.49 2.35 1.34
CA LYS A 47 -10.91 2.12 1.60
C LYS A 47 -11.79 2.36 0.38
N GLU A 48 -11.50 3.39 -0.42
CA GLU A 48 -12.23 3.67 -1.66
C GLU A 48 -12.02 2.54 -2.69
N VAL A 49 -10.77 2.12 -2.91
CA VAL A 49 -10.42 1.03 -3.83
C VAL A 49 -11.05 -0.29 -3.41
N PHE A 50 -10.97 -0.63 -2.12
CA PHE A 50 -11.58 -1.85 -1.58
C PHE A 50 -13.10 -1.85 -1.74
N LYS A 51 -13.77 -0.73 -1.45
CA LYS A 51 -15.23 -0.59 -1.64
C LYS A 51 -15.66 -0.67 -3.10
N PHE A 52 -14.79 -0.28 -4.03
CA PHE A 52 -15.08 -0.40 -5.46
C PHE A 52 -15.11 -1.87 -5.94
N GLY A 53 -14.46 -2.80 -5.23
CA GLY A 53 -14.53 -4.24 -5.48
C GLY A 53 -13.64 -4.78 -6.61
N ASP A 54 -13.28 -3.97 -7.61
CA ASP A 54 -12.35 -4.36 -8.69
C ASP A 54 -10.91 -3.89 -8.39
N TYR A 55 -10.24 -4.55 -7.43
CA TYR A 55 -8.85 -4.26 -7.05
C TYR A 55 -7.87 -5.43 -7.32
N GLY A 56 -8.39 -6.59 -7.75
CA GLY A 56 -7.59 -7.81 -7.98
C GLY A 56 -6.42 -7.59 -8.94
N GLU A 57 -6.66 -6.85 -10.02
CA GLU A 57 -5.61 -6.48 -11.00
C GLU A 57 -4.47 -5.69 -10.36
N PHE A 58 -4.79 -4.77 -9.43
CA PHE A 58 -3.80 -3.93 -8.76
C PHE A 58 -2.98 -4.71 -7.73
N ILE A 59 -3.62 -5.56 -6.92
CA ILE A 59 -2.92 -6.35 -5.90
C ILE A 59 -2.07 -7.49 -6.52
N SER A 60 -2.40 -7.92 -7.73
CA SER A 60 -1.62 -8.94 -8.46
C SER A 60 -0.42 -8.38 -9.22
N ASP A 61 -0.29 -7.05 -9.33
CA ASP A 61 0.74 -6.36 -10.11
C ASP A 61 2.02 -6.15 -9.28
N LEU A 62 2.67 -7.26 -8.93
CA LEU A 62 3.93 -7.29 -8.19
C LEU A 62 5.12 -7.56 -9.13
N PRO A 63 6.29 -6.91 -8.92
CA PRO A 63 6.54 -5.84 -7.96
C PRO A 63 5.87 -4.52 -8.34
N HIS A 64 5.43 -3.76 -7.33
CA HIS A 64 4.97 -2.38 -7.53
C HIS A 64 6.14 -1.45 -7.89
N GLU A 65 5.87 -0.44 -8.72
CA GLU A 65 6.89 0.53 -9.15
C GLU A 65 7.17 1.57 -8.05
N TYR A 66 6.12 1.94 -7.30
CA TYR A 66 6.20 2.96 -6.26
C TYR A 66 6.01 2.37 -4.85
N TYR A 67 6.77 2.90 -3.89
CA TYR A 67 6.65 2.62 -2.47
C TYR A 67 5.22 2.84 -1.96
N ASP A 68 4.58 3.94 -2.39
CA ASP A 68 3.21 4.28 -2.01
C ASP A 68 2.18 3.29 -2.60
N GLU A 69 2.44 2.69 -3.77
CA GLU A 69 1.60 1.63 -4.35
C GLU A 69 1.68 0.34 -3.52
N LEU A 70 2.90 -0.06 -3.12
CA LEU A 70 3.10 -1.22 -2.25
C LEU A 70 2.39 -1.05 -0.90
N ASN A 71 2.50 0.13 -0.29
CA ASN A 71 1.79 0.44 0.95
C ASN A 71 0.26 0.46 0.77
N LEU A 72 -0.24 0.99 -0.36
CA LEU A 72 -1.65 0.97 -0.69
C LEU A 72 -2.17 -0.47 -0.83
N HIS A 73 -1.44 -1.33 -1.55
CA HIS A 73 -1.72 -2.75 -1.67
C HIS A 73 -1.82 -3.39 -0.27
N GLY A 74 -0.81 -3.21 0.57
CA GLY A 74 -0.82 -3.68 1.96
C GLY A 74 -2.07 -3.25 2.75
N MET A 75 -2.47 -1.99 2.63
CA MET A 75 -3.67 -1.48 3.30
C MET A 75 -4.98 -2.06 2.73
N ILE A 76 -5.02 -2.40 1.44
CA ILE A 76 -6.16 -3.06 0.81
C ILE A 76 -6.32 -4.47 1.38
N ILE A 77 -5.25 -5.27 1.43
CA ILE A 77 -5.31 -6.65 1.93
C ILE A 77 -5.63 -6.71 3.43
N CYS A 78 -5.21 -5.72 4.21
CA CYS A 78 -5.58 -5.58 5.64
C CYS A 78 -7.09 -5.41 5.86
N MET A 79 -7.86 -5.08 4.81
CA MET A 79 -9.31 -4.95 4.89
C MET A 79 -10.08 -6.21 4.54
N ILE A 80 -9.41 -7.23 4.00
CA ILE A 80 -9.97 -8.57 3.79
C ILE A 80 -10.28 -9.17 5.15
N SER A 81 -11.49 -9.72 5.30
CA SER A 81 -11.96 -10.34 6.54
C SER A 81 -11.91 -11.86 6.50
N ASP A 82 -11.84 -12.44 5.30
CA ASP A 82 -11.62 -13.87 5.14
C ASP A 82 -10.17 -14.21 5.48
N TYR A 83 -9.98 -15.20 6.34
CA TYR A 83 -8.67 -15.55 6.88
C TYR A 83 -7.75 -16.15 5.81
N GLU A 84 -8.26 -17.11 5.04
CA GLU A 84 -7.46 -17.83 4.03
C GLU A 84 -7.11 -16.92 2.87
N GLU A 85 -8.06 -16.09 2.42
CA GLU A 85 -7.81 -15.07 1.41
C GLU A 85 -6.76 -14.06 1.86
N ALA A 86 -6.89 -13.52 3.08
CA ALA A 86 -5.93 -12.57 3.62
C ALA A 86 -4.53 -13.21 3.75
N LEU A 87 -4.43 -14.43 4.26
CA LEU A 87 -3.16 -15.15 4.39
C LEU A 87 -2.50 -15.35 3.02
N SER A 88 -3.27 -15.77 2.01
CA SER A 88 -2.75 -15.95 0.65
C SER A 88 -2.22 -14.66 0.04
N GLU A 89 -2.91 -13.53 0.23
CA GLU A 89 -2.45 -12.23 -0.28
C GLU A 89 -1.24 -11.68 0.50
N ILE A 90 -1.17 -11.95 1.82
CA ILE A 90 0.00 -11.61 2.64
C ILE A 90 1.24 -12.33 2.11
N ASP A 91 1.17 -13.64 1.86
CA ASP A 91 2.30 -14.43 1.39
C ASP A 91 2.84 -13.93 0.04
N LYS A 92 1.97 -13.39 -0.83
CA LYS A 92 2.38 -12.76 -2.09
C LYS A 92 3.07 -11.41 -1.87
N LEU A 93 2.60 -10.62 -0.91
CA LEU A 93 3.13 -9.28 -0.63
C LEU A 93 4.46 -9.29 0.13
N LEU A 94 4.61 -10.20 1.11
CA LEU A 94 5.74 -10.23 2.05
C LEU A 94 7.13 -10.19 1.40
N PRO A 95 7.41 -10.88 0.28
CA PRO A 95 8.71 -10.81 -0.39
C PRO A 95 9.13 -9.40 -0.84
N TYR A 96 8.18 -8.47 -0.94
CA TYR A 96 8.39 -7.09 -1.38
C TYR A 96 8.41 -6.08 -0.23
N VAL A 97 8.13 -6.52 1.01
CA VAL A 97 8.19 -5.67 2.21
C VAL A 97 9.63 -5.62 2.71
N ASP A 98 10.36 -4.56 2.34
CA ASP A 98 11.81 -4.43 2.58
C ASP A 98 12.18 -3.43 3.69
N ASN A 99 11.20 -2.75 4.28
CA ASN A 99 11.44 -1.69 5.26
C ASN A 99 10.41 -1.70 6.39
N TRP A 100 10.82 -1.11 7.52
CA TRP A 100 10.01 -1.05 8.74
C TRP A 100 8.72 -0.25 8.56
N ALA A 101 8.75 0.83 7.76
CA ALA A 101 7.61 1.72 7.63
C ALA A 101 6.44 1.05 6.89
N THR A 102 6.72 0.22 5.87
CA THR A 102 5.70 -0.62 5.24
C THR A 102 5.14 -1.64 6.23
N CYS A 103 6.00 -2.32 7.00
CA CYS A 103 5.58 -3.31 8.01
C CYS A 103 4.62 -2.70 9.05
N ASP A 104 4.95 -1.53 9.61
CA ASP A 104 4.15 -0.83 10.64
C ASP A 104 2.77 -0.36 10.14
N LEU A 105 2.57 -0.26 8.82
CA LEU A 105 1.29 0.12 8.23
C LEU A 105 0.31 -1.05 8.11
N LEU A 106 0.80 -2.29 8.19
CA LEU A 106 -0.01 -3.48 8.04
C LEU A 106 -0.71 -3.84 9.36
N SER A 107 -2.02 -4.04 9.29
CA SER A 107 -2.83 -4.46 10.43
C SER A 107 -3.95 -5.40 9.99
N PHE A 108 -3.72 -6.70 10.13
CA PHE A 108 -4.64 -7.75 9.68
C PHE A 108 -5.73 -8.12 10.70
N LYS A 109 -6.06 -7.21 11.63
CA LYS A 109 -7.04 -7.45 12.69
C LYS A 109 -8.43 -7.89 12.19
N LYS A 110 -8.78 -7.56 10.94
CA LYS A 110 -10.06 -7.97 10.36
C LYS A 110 -10.14 -9.47 10.09
N ALA A 111 -9.06 -10.05 9.58
CA ALA A 111 -8.95 -11.47 9.26
C ALA A 111 -8.49 -12.30 10.46
N PHE A 112 -7.52 -11.79 11.24
CA PHE A 112 -6.94 -12.47 12.40
C PHE A 112 -7.62 -12.01 13.68
N LYS A 113 -8.89 -12.40 13.84
CA LYS A 113 -9.63 -12.17 15.09
C LYS A 113 -9.13 -13.15 16.15
N GLY A 114 -8.27 -12.66 17.04
CA GLY A 114 -7.96 -13.29 18.33
C GLY A 114 -9.01 -12.94 19.38
#